data_AF-A0A9P7SC51-F1
#
_entry.id   AF-A0A9P7SC51-F1
#
_cell.length_a   1.000
_cell.length_b   1.000
_cell.length_c   1.000
_cell.angle_alpha   90.00
_cell.angle_beta   90.00
_cell.angle_gamma   90.00
#
_symmetry.space_group_name_H-M   'P 1'
#
loop_
_entity.id
_entity.type
_entity.pdbx_description
1 polymer ?
#
loop_
_entity_poly.entity_id
_entity_poly.type
_entity_poly.pdbx_seq_one_letter_code
_entity_poly.pdbx_strand_id
1 'polypeptide(L)'
;GPTCQLRPPRRSDVPLWLALLLKKQRRANIVPPPWLHPDSLRDVIRHETKVDTKGWAPPPPPPSRGDSRGNATSFGADDEVPLSAPFLPSCTANSPSGALPYHWYELAEMLLAHAGDDVASAAEVRSLLRDLQEVRAAKMRSSTAQLENGVDGVMSLRGVGAMELAESRGFVTGVVEGVRKIAASGEASRREEEGRMGVEEEQSDDEMGL
;
A
#
# COMPACT_ATOMS: atom_id res chain seq x y z
N GLY A 1 16.26 16.12 15.54
CA GLY A 1 17.48 15.70 16.26
C GLY A 1 18.71 16.15 15.51
N PRO A 2 19.88 16.25 16.16
CA PRO A 2 21.13 16.59 15.47
C PRO A 2 21.49 15.48 14.48
N THR A 3 21.66 15.80 13.20
CA THR A 3 22.20 14.86 12.22
C THR A 3 23.67 14.59 12.54
N CYS A 4 24.13 13.34 12.37
CA CYS A 4 25.55 13.04 12.56
C CYS A 4 26.41 13.88 11.61
N GLN A 5 27.68 14.08 11.97
CA GLN A 5 28.60 14.83 11.12
C GLN A 5 28.79 14.12 9.77
N LEU A 6 28.39 14.77 8.68
CA LEU A 6 28.55 14.25 7.32
C LEU A 6 30.02 14.28 6.91
N ARG A 7 30.57 13.13 6.49
CA ARG A 7 31.97 12.97 6.10
C ARG A 7 32.11 12.51 4.64
N PRO A 8 32.36 13.41 3.69
CA PRO A 8 32.62 13.03 2.30
C PRO A 8 33.84 12.08 2.18
N PRO A 9 33.86 11.11 1.27
CA PRO A 9 32.79 10.69 0.35
C PRO A 9 31.90 9.56 0.90
N ARG A 10 31.80 9.39 2.23
CA ARG A 10 31.01 8.29 2.82
C ARG A 10 29.51 8.54 2.66
N ARG A 11 28.77 7.48 2.40
CA ARG A 11 27.30 7.50 2.46
C ARG A 11 26.84 7.81 3.88
N SER A 12 25.74 8.53 4.02
CA SER A 12 25.14 8.87 5.31
C SER A 12 23.64 8.90 5.16
N ASP A 13 22.93 8.26 6.09
CA ASP A 13 21.48 8.25 6.10
C ASP A 13 20.97 9.57 6.68
N VAL A 14 20.20 10.30 5.87
CA VAL A 14 19.60 11.58 6.24
C VAL A 14 18.13 11.61 5.80
N PRO A 15 17.28 12.41 6.46
CA PRO A 15 15.92 12.60 6.01
C PRO A 15 15.86 13.15 4.57
N LEU A 16 14.86 12.72 3.79
CA LEU A 16 14.70 13.09 2.39
C LEU A 16 14.71 14.61 2.17
N TRP A 17 14.02 15.38 3.01
CA TRP A 17 13.97 16.83 2.89
C TRP A 17 15.37 17.47 2.95
N LEU A 18 16.27 16.93 3.77
CA LEU A 18 17.64 17.42 3.90
C LEU A 18 18.48 16.98 2.69
N ALA A 19 18.29 15.74 2.23
CA ALA A 19 18.94 15.24 1.02
C ALA A 19 18.60 16.12 -0.20
N LEU A 20 17.31 16.43 -0.39
CA LEU A 20 16.83 17.28 -1.48
C LEU A 20 17.36 18.72 -1.36
N LEU A 21 17.42 19.27 -0.14
CA LEU A 21 18.03 20.58 0.10
C LEU A 21 19.50 20.61 -0.29
N LEU A 22 20.28 19.60 0.11
CA LEU A 22 21.70 19.48 -0.22
C LEU A 22 21.94 19.26 -1.71
N LYS A 23 21.10 18.46 -2.37
CA LYS A 23 21.13 18.27 -3.84
C LYS A 23 20.89 19.59 -4.57
N LYS A 24 19.86 20.36 -4.16
CA LYS A 24 19.58 21.69 -4.72
C LYS A 24 20.75 22.66 -4.54
N GLN A 25 21.49 22.55 -3.43
CA GLN A 25 22.71 23.32 -3.16
C GLN A 25 23.96 22.77 -3.87
N ARG A 26 23.86 21.68 -4.64
CA ARG A 26 24.98 20.97 -5.28
C ARG A 26 26.05 20.48 -4.29
N ARG A 27 25.62 20.07 -3.09
CA ARG A 27 26.50 19.63 -1.99
C ARG A 27 26.44 18.11 -1.72
N ALA A 28 25.56 17.40 -2.40
CA ALA A 28 25.41 15.94 -2.28
C ALA A 28 24.83 15.36 -3.57
N ASN A 29 25.13 14.09 -3.82
CA ASN A 29 24.42 13.24 -4.77
C ASN A 29 23.56 12.27 -3.98
N ILE A 30 22.36 11.97 -4.49
CA ILE A 30 21.42 11.05 -3.87
C ILE A 30 21.62 9.68 -4.49
N VAL A 31 21.64 8.62 -3.68
CA VAL A 31 21.59 7.25 -4.20
C VAL A 31 20.12 6.85 -4.26
N PRO A 32 19.54 6.63 -5.45
CA PRO A 32 18.15 6.20 -5.56
C PRO A 32 17.98 4.78 -4.98
N PRO A 33 16.79 4.45 -4.43
CA PRO A 33 16.50 3.09 -4.01
C PRO A 33 16.58 2.09 -5.18
N PRO A 34 17.02 0.84 -4.94
CA PRO A 34 17.15 -0.18 -5.98
C PRO A 34 15.88 -0.47 -6.78
N TRP A 35 14.69 -0.37 -6.19
CA TRP A 35 13.42 -0.58 -6.90
C TRP A 35 13.13 0.52 -7.94
N LEU A 36 13.75 1.70 -7.83
CA LEU A 36 13.62 2.81 -8.79
C LEU A 36 14.60 2.66 -9.97
N HIS A 37 15.05 1.45 -10.25
CA HIS A 37 15.83 1.12 -11.44
C HIS A 37 14.91 0.67 -12.58
N PRO A 38 15.18 1.02 -13.85
CA PRO A 38 14.32 0.63 -14.98
C PRO A 38 14.06 -0.88 -15.05
N ASP A 39 15.09 -1.70 -14.86
CA ASP A 39 14.93 -3.17 -14.89
C ASP A 39 14.06 -3.68 -13.74
N SER A 40 14.19 -3.10 -12.55
CA SER A 40 13.36 -3.46 -11.39
C SER A 40 11.90 -3.09 -11.60
N LEU A 41 11.62 -1.90 -12.16
CA LEU A 41 10.27 -1.49 -12.50
C LEU A 41 9.65 -2.37 -13.59
N ARG A 42 10.42 -2.75 -14.62
CA ARG A 42 9.98 -3.71 -15.64
C ARG A 42 9.61 -5.05 -15.03
N ASP A 43 10.43 -5.55 -14.12
CA ASP A 43 10.18 -6.82 -13.43
C ASP A 43 8.92 -6.75 -12.57
N VAL A 44 8.70 -5.64 -11.85
CA VAL A 44 7.48 -5.41 -11.08
C VAL A 44 6.25 -5.35 -11.98
N ILE A 45 6.30 -4.57 -13.07
CA ILE A 45 5.20 -4.48 -14.04
C ILE A 45 4.92 -5.86 -14.64
N ARG A 46 5.96 -6.62 -15.01
CA ARG A 46 5.82 -7.98 -15.54
C ARG A 46 5.18 -8.90 -14.51
N HIS A 47 5.60 -8.83 -13.25
CA HIS A 47 5.01 -9.62 -12.17
C HIS A 47 3.52 -9.31 -12.06
N GLU A 48 3.16 -8.03 -12.03
CA GLU A 48 1.78 -7.57 -11.87
C GLU A 48 0.88 -7.80 -13.09
N THR A 49 1.45 -7.95 -14.29
CA THR A 49 0.67 -8.16 -15.53
C THR A 49 0.62 -9.60 -15.99
N LYS A 50 1.63 -10.42 -15.65
CA LYS A 50 1.76 -11.81 -16.15
C LYS A 50 1.78 -12.88 -15.07
N VAL A 51 2.31 -12.59 -13.88
CA VAL A 51 2.52 -13.60 -12.82
C VAL A 51 1.38 -13.56 -11.81
N ASP A 52 1.21 -12.41 -11.16
CA ASP A 52 0.10 -12.14 -10.24
C ASP A 52 -0.78 -11.02 -10.79
N THR A 53 -1.81 -11.42 -11.53
CA THR A 53 -2.75 -10.52 -12.18
C THR A 53 -3.82 -9.98 -11.23
N LYS A 54 -4.04 -10.64 -10.08
CA LYS A 54 -5.08 -10.28 -9.12
C LYS A 54 -4.52 -9.44 -7.96
N GLY A 55 -3.33 -9.79 -7.48
CA GLY A 55 -2.64 -9.08 -6.40
C GLY A 55 -1.76 -7.95 -6.91
N TRP A 56 -1.18 -7.23 -5.94
CA TRP A 56 -0.13 -6.23 -6.16
C TRP A 56 1.24 -6.82 -5.87
N ALA A 57 2.30 -6.19 -6.36
CA ALA A 57 3.64 -6.52 -5.90
C ALA A 57 3.70 -6.45 -4.36
N PRO A 58 4.32 -7.44 -3.69
CA PRO A 58 4.31 -7.49 -2.24
C PRO A 58 5.05 -6.26 -1.67
N PRO A 59 4.62 -5.73 -0.50
CA PRO A 59 5.38 -4.71 0.19
C PRO A 59 6.75 -5.30 0.61
N PRO A 60 7.79 -4.47 0.75
CA PRO A 60 9.08 -4.94 1.24
C PRO A 60 8.93 -5.59 2.61
N PRO A 61 9.79 -6.58 2.92
CA PRO A 61 9.80 -7.16 4.25
C PRO A 61 10.09 -6.06 5.28
N PRO A 62 9.60 -6.22 6.52
CA PRO A 62 9.94 -5.28 7.57
C PRO A 62 11.47 -5.21 7.70
N PRO A 63 12.04 -4.01 7.90
CA PRO A 63 13.48 -3.87 8.10
C PRO A 63 13.91 -4.75 9.28
N SER A 64 15.06 -5.38 9.15
CA SER A 64 15.70 -6.13 10.22
C SER A 64 17.02 -5.45 10.59
N ARG A 65 17.35 -5.45 11.88
CA ARG A 65 18.62 -4.93 12.39
C ARG A 65 19.47 -6.10 12.85
N GLY A 66 20.64 -6.25 12.25
CA GLY A 66 21.66 -7.17 12.73
C GLY A 66 22.34 -6.62 13.99
N ASP A 67 22.46 -7.43 15.03
CA ASP A 67 23.37 -7.14 16.14
C ASP A 67 24.81 -7.55 15.76
N SER A 68 25.80 -7.10 16.55
CA SER A 68 27.21 -7.46 16.34
C SER A 68 27.52 -8.94 16.60
N ARG A 69 26.53 -9.72 17.07
CA ARG A 69 26.63 -11.14 17.38
C ARG A 69 26.03 -12.03 16.29
N GLY A 70 25.53 -11.43 15.20
CA GLY A 70 24.96 -12.15 14.07
C GLY A 70 23.48 -12.51 14.21
N ASN A 71 22.78 -12.00 15.23
CA ASN A 71 21.33 -12.13 15.34
C ASN A 71 20.65 -11.01 14.56
N ALA A 72 19.53 -11.31 13.92
CA ALA A 72 18.66 -10.32 13.30
C ALA A 72 17.42 -10.14 14.16
N THR A 73 17.15 -8.92 14.61
CA THR A 73 15.88 -8.55 15.24
C THR A 73 15.03 -7.76 14.25
N SER A 74 13.70 -7.93 14.31
CA SER A 74 12.81 -7.05 13.57
C SER A 74 12.99 -5.61 14.06
N PHE A 75 13.01 -4.66 13.13
CA PHE A 75 13.08 -3.25 13.47
C PHE A 75 11.93 -2.89 14.41
N GLY A 76 12.25 -2.33 15.58
CA GLY A 76 11.27 -2.01 16.64
C GLY A 76 10.85 -3.18 17.51
N ALA A 77 11.59 -4.30 17.54
CA ALA A 77 11.33 -5.38 18.51
C ALA A 77 11.42 -4.92 19.98
N ASP A 78 12.29 -3.94 20.26
CA ASP A 78 12.55 -3.43 21.62
C ASP A 78 11.69 -2.20 21.99
N ASP A 79 10.96 -1.61 21.03
CA ASP A 79 10.23 -0.34 21.18
C ASP A 79 8.73 -0.58 20.88
N GLU A 80 7.81 -0.06 21.70
CA GLU A 80 6.34 -0.09 21.46
C GLU A 80 5.89 0.83 20.31
N VAL A 81 6.71 0.98 19.26
CA VAL A 81 6.43 1.86 18.13
C VAL A 81 5.59 1.07 17.10
N PRO A 82 4.43 1.58 16.66
CA PRO A 82 3.59 0.89 15.70
C PRO A 82 4.32 0.65 14.37
N LEU A 83 4.57 -0.62 14.05
CA LEU A 83 5.31 -1.09 12.87
C LEU A 83 4.43 -1.28 11.63
N SER A 84 3.54 -0.33 11.37
CA SER A 84 2.73 -0.35 10.14
C SER A 84 3.01 0.88 9.28
N ALA A 85 2.80 0.73 7.97
CA ALA A 85 2.72 1.88 7.09
C ALA A 85 1.64 2.85 7.61
N PRO A 86 1.88 4.18 7.64
CA PRO A 86 2.99 4.91 7.02
C PRO A 86 4.26 5.07 7.86
N PHE A 87 4.27 4.61 9.12
CA PHE A 87 5.36 4.90 10.07
C PHE A 87 6.56 3.95 9.94
N LEU A 88 6.42 2.88 9.15
CA LEU A 88 7.52 1.98 8.83
C LEU A 88 8.48 2.63 7.80
N PRO A 89 9.80 2.67 8.07
CA PRO A 89 10.80 3.16 7.13
C PRO A 89 11.00 2.16 5.97
N SER A 90 9.99 2.07 5.11
CA SER A 90 9.92 1.11 3.99
C SER A 90 10.52 1.67 2.70
N CYS A 91 10.43 2.99 2.48
CA CYS A 91 11.03 3.72 1.36
C CYS A 91 12.44 4.25 1.74
N THR A 92 13.44 3.38 1.81
CA THR A 92 14.83 3.76 2.12
C THR A 92 15.76 3.42 0.96
N ALA A 93 17.00 3.89 1.02
CA ALA A 93 18.02 3.51 0.03
C ALA A 93 18.32 1.99 0.02
N ASN A 94 17.96 1.27 1.08
CA ASN A 94 18.18 -0.17 1.23
C ASN A 94 16.94 -1.02 0.91
N SER A 95 15.88 -0.41 0.37
CA SER A 95 14.68 -1.15 -0.04
C SER A 95 15.03 -2.17 -1.14
N PRO A 96 14.48 -3.39 -1.11
CA PRO A 96 14.75 -4.41 -2.12
C PRO A 96 14.22 -3.99 -3.49
N SER A 97 14.87 -4.45 -4.56
CA SER A 97 14.50 -4.11 -5.95
C SER A 97 13.16 -4.70 -6.40
N GLY A 98 12.76 -5.86 -5.86
CA GLY A 98 11.55 -6.58 -6.26
C GLY A 98 10.29 -6.24 -5.47
N ALA A 99 10.31 -5.21 -4.61
CA ALA A 99 9.16 -4.83 -3.80
C ALA A 99 8.94 -3.32 -3.83
N LEU A 100 7.67 -2.91 -3.82
CA LEU A 100 7.28 -1.50 -3.80
C LEU A 100 6.93 -1.08 -2.38
N PRO A 101 7.65 -0.12 -1.78
CA PRO A 101 7.29 0.39 -0.47
C PRO A 101 6.08 1.34 -0.50
N TYR A 102 5.53 1.64 0.68
CA TYR A 102 4.23 2.32 0.79
C TYR A 102 4.18 3.70 0.11
N HIS A 103 5.28 4.46 0.14
CA HIS A 103 5.37 5.80 -0.47
C HIS A 103 6.19 5.79 -1.78
N TRP A 104 6.12 4.71 -2.55
CA TRP A 104 6.95 4.54 -3.74
C TRP A 104 6.73 5.66 -4.76
N TYR A 105 5.48 6.06 -4.99
CA TYR A 105 5.14 7.00 -6.05
C TYR A 105 5.58 8.44 -5.70
N GLU A 106 5.29 8.88 -4.48
CA GLU A 106 5.68 10.22 -4.01
C GLU A 106 7.20 10.37 -3.97
N LEU A 107 7.91 9.33 -3.51
CA LEU A 107 9.36 9.31 -3.48
C LEU A 107 9.93 9.39 -4.90
N ALA A 108 9.39 8.60 -5.83
CA ALA A 108 9.83 8.58 -7.21
C ALA A 108 9.67 9.96 -7.87
N GLU A 109 8.50 10.57 -7.75
CA GLU A 109 8.21 11.90 -8.28
C GLU A 109 9.15 12.97 -7.70
N MET A 110 9.34 12.99 -6.38
CA MET A 110 10.24 13.95 -5.73
C MET A 110 11.70 13.81 -6.21
N LEU A 111 12.20 12.57 -6.30
CA LEU A 111 13.56 12.28 -6.75
C LEU A 111 13.74 12.60 -8.23
N LEU A 112 12.81 12.22 -9.10
CA LEU A 112 12.90 12.50 -10.54
C LEU A 112 12.79 14.00 -10.84
N ALA A 113 12.08 14.77 -10.02
CA ALA A 113 11.98 16.22 -10.17
C ALA A 113 13.26 16.96 -9.77
N HIS A 114 13.96 16.52 -8.71
CA HIS A 114 15.06 17.30 -8.10
C HIS A 114 16.45 16.64 -8.19
N ALA A 115 16.49 15.34 -8.45
CA ALA A 115 17.69 14.50 -8.49
C ALA A 115 17.64 13.50 -9.67
N GLY A 116 16.97 13.88 -10.76
CA GLY A 116 16.83 13.01 -11.94
C GLY A 116 18.17 12.67 -12.62
N ASP A 117 19.21 13.47 -12.39
CA ASP A 117 20.58 13.21 -12.84
C ASP A 117 21.27 12.09 -12.04
N ASP A 118 20.79 11.78 -10.83
CA ASP A 118 21.27 10.66 -10.02
C ASP A 118 20.53 9.34 -10.33
N VAL A 119 19.47 9.38 -11.15
CA VAL A 119 18.62 8.22 -11.48
C VAL A 119 19.01 7.64 -12.85
N ALA A 120 19.22 6.33 -12.91
CA ALA A 120 19.49 5.61 -14.16
C ALA A 120 18.31 5.74 -15.13
N SER A 121 18.57 6.20 -16.36
CA SER A 121 17.54 6.36 -17.40
C SER A 121 16.27 7.07 -16.93
N ALA A 122 16.39 8.24 -16.28
CA ALA A 122 15.26 8.93 -15.66
C ALA A 122 14.02 9.17 -16.56
N ALA A 123 14.19 9.35 -17.87
CA ALA A 123 13.07 9.47 -18.81
C ALA A 123 12.28 8.17 -18.95
N GLU A 124 13.00 7.04 -19.01
CA GLU A 124 12.43 5.70 -19.08
C GLU A 124 11.73 5.33 -17.76
N VAL A 125 12.37 5.63 -16.62
CA VAL A 125 11.78 5.43 -15.29
C VAL A 125 10.44 6.18 -15.17
N ARG A 126 10.36 7.44 -15.64
CA ARG A 126 9.08 8.18 -15.67
C ARG A 126 8.01 7.49 -16.51
N SER A 127 8.37 6.85 -17.62
CA SER A 127 7.42 6.09 -18.43
C SER A 127 6.93 4.86 -17.67
N LEU A 128 7.85 4.06 -17.13
CA LEU A 128 7.54 2.84 -16.40
C LEU A 128 6.68 3.11 -15.15
N LEU A 129 6.93 4.20 -14.44
CA LEU A 129 6.11 4.59 -13.28
C LEU A 129 4.67 4.92 -13.68
N ARG A 130 4.46 5.59 -14.82
CA ARG A 130 3.11 5.86 -15.36
C ARG A 130 2.40 4.57 -15.76
N ASP A 131 3.10 3.69 -16.48
CA ASP A 131 2.56 2.39 -16.88
C ASP A 131 2.16 1.56 -15.64
N LEU A 132 3.00 1.55 -14.60
CA LEU A 132 2.73 0.88 -13.34
C LEU A 132 1.53 1.50 -12.59
N GLN A 133 1.45 2.84 -12.52
CA GLN A 133 0.31 3.54 -11.92
C GLN A 133 -0.99 3.19 -12.66
N GLU A 134 -0.98 3.13 -13.99
CA GLU A 134 -2.14 2.77 -14.80
C GLU A 134 -2.59 1.32 -14.54
N VAL A 135 -1.66 0.37 -14.54
CA VAL A 135 -1.92 -1.04 -14.21
C VAL A 135 -2.55 -1.16 -12.83
N ARG A 136 -1.98 -0.48 -11.83
CA ARG A 136 -2.44 -0.58 -10.43
C ARG A 136 -3.76 0.16 -10.19
N ALA A 137 -3.99 1.29 -10.86
CA ALA A 137 -5.28 1.99 -10.84
C ALA A 137 -6.40 1.13 -11.47
N ALA A 138 -6.11 0.41 -12.55
CA ALA A 138 -7.06 -0.54 -13.13
C ALA A 138 -7.38 -1.68 -12.15
N LYS A 139 -6.37 -2.28 -11.51
CA LYS A 139 -6.56 -3.30 -10.48
C LYS A 139 -7.38 -2.82 -9.29
N MET A 140 -7.12 -1.60 -8.79
CA MET A 140 -7.89 -0.99 -7.69
C MET A 140 -9.38 -0.85 -8.01
N ARG A 141 -9.74 -0.55 -9.27
CA ARG A 141 -11.15 -0.53 -9.70
C ARG A 141 -11.74 -1.94 -9.81
N SER A 142 -10.96 -2.90 -10.29
CA SER A 142 -11.41 -4.30 -10.37
C SER A 142 -11.56 -4.96 -9.00
N SER A 143 -10.75 -4.59 -8.01
CA SER A 143 -10.85 -5.15 -6.65
C SER A 143 -12.16 -4.76 -5.96
N THR A 144 -12.70 -3.57 -6.23
CA THR A 144 -14.02 -3.16 -5.69
C THR A 144 -15.19 -3.88 -6.35
N ALA A 145 -15.07 -4.35 -7.59
CA ALA A 145 -16.13 -5.13 -8.24
C ALA A 145 -16.32 -6.50 -7.57
N GLN A 146 -15.28 -7.05 -6.93
CA GLN A 146 -15.38 -8.31 -6.19
C GLN A 146 -16.27 -8.21 -4.94
N LEU A 147 -16.52 -6.98 -4.45
CA LEU A 147 -17.41 -6.73 -3.31
C LEU A 147 -18.90 -6.94 -3.66
N GLU A 148 -19.25 -6.97 -4.95
CA GLU A 148 -20.64 -7.13 -5.42
C GLU A 148 -21.20 -8.53 -5.12
N ASN A 149 -20.33 -9.54 -4.99
CA ASN A 149 -20.74 -10.94 -4.84
C ASN A 149 -21.10 -11.35 -3.40
N GLY A 150 -21.25 -10.40 -2.48
CA GLY A 150 -21.88 -10.62 -1.17
C GLY A 150 -21.11 -11.48 -0.17
N VAL A 151 -19.87 -11.89 -0.45
CA VAL A 151 -19.04 -12.65 0.51
C VAL A 151 -18.34 -11.67 1.44
N ASP A 152 -18.64 -11.80 2.74
CA ASP A 152 -17.97 -11.23 3.92
C ASP A 152 -16.69 -10.39 3.66
N GLY A 153 -16.91 -9.20 3.09
CA GLY A 153 -16.39 -7.89 3.51
C GLY A 153 -14.89 -7.59 3.48
N VAL A 154 -13.99 -8.54 3.27
CA VAL A 154 -12.54 -8.29 3.45
C VAL A 154 -11.84 -8.07 2.10
N MET A 155 -11.68 -6.79 1.73
CA MET A 155 -10.80 -6.39 0.63
C MET A 155 -9.35 -6.27 1.15
N SER A 156 -8.47 -7.15 0.66
CA SER A 156 -7.03 -7.00 0.92
C SER A 156 -6.48 -5.85 0.07
N LEU A 157 -5.82 -4.87 0.71
CA LEU A 157 -5.07 -3.79 0.06
C LEU A 157 -3.56 -3.96 0.30
N ARG A 158 -3.11 -5.21 0.49
CA ARG A 158 -1.70 -5.52 0.72
C ARG A 158 -0.89 -5.13 -0.51
N GLY A 159 0.11 -4.26 -0.30
CA GLY A 159 1.00 -3.79 -1.36
C GLY A 159 0.53 -2.50 -2.03
N VAL A 160 -0.67 -2.00 -1.73
CA VAL A 160 -1.16 -0.70 -2.22
C VAL A 160 -0.41 0.45 -1.56
N GLY A 161 -0.01 1.44 -2.37
CA GLY A 161 0.73 2.61 -1.94
C GLY A 161 -0.15 3.74 -1.39
N ALA A 162 0.47 4.71 -0.74
CA ALA A 162 -0.20 5.84 -0.10
C ALA A 162 -0.95 6.72 -1.11
N MET A 163 -0.30 7.14 -2.20
CA MET A 163 -0.94 7.94 -3.25
C MET A 163 -2.12 7.20 -3.89
N GLU A 164 -1.97 5.90 -4.16
CA GLU A 164 -3.02 5.10 -4.78
C GLU A 164 -4.24 4.97 -3.86
N LEU A 165 -4.00 4.80 -2.56
CA LEU A 165 -5.05 4.80 -1.55
C LEU A 165 -5.72 6.17 -1.46
N ALA A 166 -4.94 7.27 -1.47
CA ALA A 166 -5.46 8.62 -1.39
C ALA A 166 -6.36 8.97 -2.59
N GLU A 167 -5.96 8.57 -3.79
CA GLU A 167 -6.72 8.80 -5.03
C GLU A 167 -8.02 7.98 -5.05
N SER A 168 -7.97 6.72 -4.66
CA SER A 168 -9.13 5.81 -4.69
C SER A 168 -10.05 5.94 -3.46
N ARG A 169 -9.60 6.59 -2.38
CA ARG A 169 -10.29 6.64 -1.08
C ARG A 169 -11.76 6.94 -1.19
N GLY A 170 -12.12 8.07 -1.81
CA GLY A 170 -13.51 8.53 -1.88
C GLY A 170 -14.43 7.51 -2.55
N PHE A 171 -13.97 6.94 -3.68
CA PHE A 171 -14.70 5.93 -4.42
C PHE A 171 -14.85 4.63 -3.63
N VAL A 172 -13.75 4.07 -3.13
CA VAL A 172 -13.73 2.80 -2.39
C VAL A 172 -14.61 2.88 -1.15
N THR A 173 -14.47 3.94 -0.34
CA THR A 173 -15.31 4.12 0.86
C THR A 173 -16.78 4.28 0.51
N GLY A 174 -17.09 4.92 -0.61
CA GLY A 174 -18.47 5.06 -1.10
C GLY A 174 -19.10 3.73 -1.49
N VAL A 175 -18.38 2.88 -2.23
CA VAL A 175 -18.84 1.54 -2.61
C VAL A 175 -19.04 0.66 -1.38
N VAL A 176 -18.04 0.59 -0.49
CA VAL A 176 -18.12 -0.23 0.73
C VAL A 176 -19.29 0.18 1.62
N GLU A 177 -19.49 1.49 1.82
CA GLU A 177 -20.62 2.00 2.60
C GLU A 177 -21.97 1.71 1.92
N GLY A 178 -22.03 1.80 0.59
CA GLY A 178 -23.21 1.43 -0.19
C GLY A 178 -23.58 -0.05 -0.03
N VAL A 179 -22.62 -0.95 -0.20
CA VAL A 179 -22.79 -2.40 -0.02
C VAL A 179 -23.23 -2.70 1.41
N ARG A 180 -22.62 -2.05 2.42
CA ARG A 180 -22.98 -2.21 3.82
C ARG A 180 -24.43 -1.81 4.09
N LYS A 181 -24.90 -0.69 3.53
CA LYS A 181 -26.30 -0.23 3.67
C LYS A 181 -27.29 -1.21 3.03
N ILE A 182 -26.98 -1.72 1.84
CA ILE A 182 -27.83 -2.70 1.14
C ILE A 182 -27.91 -4.00 1.95
N ALA A 183 -26.77 -4.52 2.43
CA ALA A 183 -26.73 -5.73 3.24
C ALA A 183 -27.53 -5.57 4.56
N ALA A 184 -27.37 -4.44 5.26
CA ALA A 184 -28.12 -4.15 6.47
C ALA A 184 -29.64 -4.06 6.20
N SER A 185 -30.04 -3.44 5.09
CA SER A 185 -31.45 -3.36 4.68
C SER A 185 -32.02 -4.73 4.33
N GLY A 186 -31.26 -5.58 3.65
CA GLY A 186 -31.67 -6.94 3.28
C GLY A 186 -31.85 -7.83 4.51
N GLU A 187 -30.89 -7.78 5.44
CA GLU A 187 -30.97 -8.54 6.70
C GLU A 187 -32.14 -8.09 7.57
N ALA A 188 -32.42 -6.78 7.64
CA ALA A 188 -33.58 -6.25 8.36
C ALA A 188 -34.90 -6.76 7.77
N SER A 189 -35.04 -6.73 6.44
CA SER A 189 -36.23 -7.26 5.75
C SER A 189 -36.43 -8.76 6.02
N ARG A 190 -35.35 -9.56 5.97
CA ARG A 190 -35.43 -10.99 6.28
C ARG A 190 -35.87 -11.23 7.72
N ARG A 191 -35.33 -10.44 8.67
CA ARG A 191 -35.68 -10.55 10.09
C ARG A 191 -37.14 -10.14 10.38
N GLU A 192 -37.67 -9.16 9.65
CA GLU A 192 -39.08 -8.77 9.73
C GLU A 192 -40.02 -9.87 9.19
N GLU A 193 -39.66 -10.51 8.07
CA GLU A 193 -40.40 -11.65 7.51
C GLU A 193 -40.39 -12.86 8.46
N GLU A 194 -39.22 -13.22 9.00
CA GLU A 194 -39.07 -14.29 9.99
C GLU A 194 -39.88 -14.00 11.26
N GLY A 195 -39.85 -12.75 11.75
CA GLY A 195 -40.66 -12.33 12.90
C GLY A 195 -42.16 -12.40 12.63
N ARG A 196 -42.60 -12.06 11.41
CA ARG A 196 -44.01 -12.14 11.02
C ARG A 196 -44.49 -13.57 10.90
N MET A 197 -43.70 -14.45 10.28
CA MET A 197 -44.03 -15.87 10.18
C MET A 197 -44.08 -16.54 11.56
N GLY A 198 -43.17 -16.20 12.47
CA GLY A 198 -43.22 -16.71 13.85
C GLY A 198 -44.49 -16.29 14.61
N VAL A 199 -44.96 -15.06 14.40
CA VAL A 199 -46.22 -14.58 15.01
C VAL A 199 -47.45 -15.24 14.39
N GLU A 200 -47.43 -15.54 13.09
CA GLU A 200 -48.51 -16.26 12.40
C GLU A 200 -48.56 -17.74 12.79
N GLU A 201 -47.40 -18.38 13.03
CA GLU A 201 -47.32 -19.75 13.58
C GLU A 201 -47.84 -19.84 15.02
N GLU A 202 -47.46 -18.90 15.91
CA GLU A 202 -47.97 -18.86 17.30
C GLU A 202 -49.50 -18.70 17.36
N GLN A 203 -50.09 -17.85 16.50
CA GLN A 203 -51.54 -17.66 16.45
C GLN A 203 -52.29 -18.89 15.89
N SER A 204 -51.69 -19.60 14.93
CA SER A 204 -52.25 -20.84 14.38
C SER A 204 -52.26 -21.98 15.41
N ASP A 205 -51.20 -22.12 16.21
CA ASP A 205 -51.11 -23.15 17.24
C ASP A 205 -52.11 -22.91 18.39
N ASP A 206 -52.36 -21.65 18.76
CA ASP A 206 -53.39 -21.27 19.74
C ASP A 206 -54.83 -21.55 19.26
N GLU A 207 -55.10 -21.47 17.94
CA GLU A 207 -56.42 -21.74 17.35
C GLU A 207 -56.73 -23.26 17.21
N MET A 208 -55.71 -24.09 17.05
CA MET A 208 -55.84 -25.56 16.93
C MET A 208 -55.85 -26.30 18.28
N GLY A 209 -55.67 -25.58 19.41
CA GLY A 209 -55.67 -26.10 20.77
C GLY A 209 -57.05 -26.18 21.47
N LEU A 210 -58.14 -25.88 20.76
CA LEU A 210 -59.54 -26.01 21.23
C LEU A 210 -60.23 -27.25 20.62
#